data_AF-U2DV77-F1
#
_entry.id   AF-U2DV77-F1
#
_cell.length_a   1.000
_cell.length_b   1.000
_cell.length_c   1.000
_cell.angle_alpha   90.00
_cell.angle_beta   90.00
_cell.angle_gamma   90.00
#
_symmetry.space_group_name_H-M   'P 1'
#
loop_
_entity.id
_entity.type
_entity.pdbx_description
1 polymer ?
#
loop_
_entity_poly.entity_id
_entity_poly.type
_entity_poly.pdbx_seq_one_letter_code
_entity_poly.pdbx_strand_id
1 'polypeptide(L)'
;MDIKESGLVTFVTLLLVVTYIKHGFIAAFNLGKRLLNVTLEMFWILMSSMNELTTQLINKSILTVMFGSFITFGIVGIILGCLQVRGLLGSIIGKVLFAVIGSVIALVLNGIAGFIF
;
A
#
# COMPACT_ATOMS: atom_id res chain seq x y z
N MET A 1 2.00 -59.85 -24.89
CA MET A 1 2.20 -58.79 -23.88
C MET A 1 0.98 -58.85 -22.97
N ASP A 2 1.19 -59.30 -21.73
CA ASP A 2 0.10 -59.63 -20.80
C ASP A 2 -0.64 -58.36 -20.36
N ILE A 3 -1.96 -58.46 -20.17
CA ILE A 3 -2.83 -57.35 -19.76
C ILE A 3 -2.35 -56.69 -18.45
N LYS A 4 -1.60 -57.42 -17.62
CA LYS A 4 -0.94 -56.90 -16.41
C LYS A 4 0.24 -55.96 -16.69
N GLU A 5 1.04 -56.22 -17.73
CA GLU A 5 2.18 -55.36 -18.09
C GLU A 5 1.71 -54.04 -18.68
N SER A 6 0.65 -54.05 -19.50
CA SER A 6 0.12 -52.81 -20.08
C SER A 6 -0.47 -51.89 -19.00
N GLY A 7 -1.20 -52.45 -18.02
CA GLY A 7 -1.77 -51.70 -16.90
C GLY A 7 -0.72 -51.05 -15.99
N LEU A 8 0.40 -51.75 -15.72
CA LEU A 8 1.51 -51.21 -14.93
C LEU A 8 2.18 -50.02 -15.65
N VAL A 9 2.44 -50.16 -16.96
CA VAL A 9 3.04 -49.09 -17.78
C VAL A 9 2.13 -47.86 -17.83
N THR A 10 0.82 -48.04 -17.99
CA THR A 10 -0.14 -46.93 -17.96
C THR A 10 -0.16 -46.22 -16.60
N PHE A 11 -0.12 -46.97 -15.50
CA PHE A 11 -0.10 -46.41 -14.15
C PHE A 11 1.17 -45.60 -13.88
N VAL A 12 2.34 -46.14 -14.21
CA VAL A 12 3.63 -45.43 -14.06
C VAL A 12 3.66 -44.17 -14.92
N THR A 13 3.18 -44.24 -16.16
CA THR A 13 3.11 -43.08 -17.05
C THR A 13 2.20 -42.00 -16.48
N LEU A 14 1.03 -42.37 -15.94
CA LEU A 14 0.11 -41.43 -15.30
C LEU A 14 0.76 -40.76 -14.07
N LEU A 15 1.47 -41.53 -13.24
CA LEU A 15 2.16 -41.01 -12.06
C LEU A 15 3.26 -40.02 -12.42
N LEU A 16 4.02 -40.28 -13.50
CA LEU A 16 5.03 -39.36 -14.02
C LEU A 16 4.40 -38.06 -14.56
N VAL A 17 3.27 -38.15 -15.26
CA VAL A 17 2.55 -36.97 -15.75
C VAL A 17 2.04 -36.11 -14.59
N VAL A 18 1.41 -36.72 -13.58
CA VAL A 18 0.89 -35.99 -12.41
C VAL A 18 2.01 -35.34 -11.62
N THR A 19 3.13 -36.04 -11.40
CA THR A 19 4.28 -35.49 -10.68
C THR A 19 4.93 -34.34 -11.47
N TYR A 20 5.06 -34.47 -12.79
CA TYR A 20 5.56 -33.39 -13.65
C TYR A 20 4.67 -32.14 -13.59
N ILE A 21 3.35 -32.28 -13.72
CA ILE A 21 2.39 -31.17 -13.63
C ILE A 21 2.49 -30.49 -12.26
N LYS A 22 2.56 -31.28 -11.17
CA LYS A 22 2.69 -30.75 -9.81
C LYS A 22 3.97 -29.92 -9.64
N HIS A 23 5.12 -30.42 -10.11
CA HIS A 23 6.38 -29.68 -10.02
C HIS A 23 6.35 -28.41 -10.87
N GLY A 24 5.80 -28.48 -12.09
CA GLY A 24 5.62 -27.31 -12.95
C GLY A 24 4.76 -26.22 -12.29
N PHE A 25 3.65 -26.61 -11.66
CA PHE A 25 2.78 -25.68 -10.95
C PHE A 25 3.48 -25.04 -9.74
N ILE A 26 4.20 -25.83 -8.93
CA ILE A 26 4.96 -25.31 -7.78
C ILE A 26 6.04 -24.33 -8.25
N ALA A 27 6.76 -24.66 -9.33
CA ALA A 27 7.78 -23.78 -9.90
C ALA A 27 7.19 -22.46 -10.37
N ALA A 28 6.06 -22.50 -11.10
CA ALA A 28 5.35 -21.31 -11.54
C ALA A 28 4.87 -20.44 -10.37
N PHE A 29 4.32 -21.06 -9.32
CA PHE A 29 3.86 -20.35 -8.12
C PHE A 29 5.02 -19.70 -7.36
N ASN A 30 6.16 -20.39 -7.23
CA ASN A 30 7.36 -19.86 -6.59
C ASN A 30 7.95 -18.69 -7.40
N LEU A 31 7.94 -18.77 -8.73
CA LEU A 31 8.36 -17.69 -9.60
C LEU A 31 7.42 -16.47 -9.43
N GLY A 32 6.12 -16.68 -9.39
CA GLY A 32 5.13 -15.63 -9.12
C GLY A 32 5.37 -14.93 -7.77
N LYS A 33 5.64 -15.70 -6.71
CA LYS A 33 6.02 -15.14 -5.40
C LYS A 33 7.29 -14.30 -5.46
N ARG A 34 8.32 -14.78 -6.16
CA ARG A 34 9.58 -14.03 -6.32
C ARG A 34 9.36 -12.72 -7.06
N LEU A 35 8.61 -12.74 -8.15
CA LEU A 35 8.29 -11.52 -8.90
C LEU A 35 7.54 -10.52 -8.04
N LEU A 36 6.51 -10.98 -7.31
CA LEU A 36 5.75 -10.12 -6.41
C LEU A 36 6.63 -9.50 -5.31
N ASN A 37 7.55 -10.28 -4.73
CA ASN A 37 8.48 -9.78 -3.73
C ASN A 37 9.41 -8.70 -4.30
N VAL A 38 9.99 -8.94 -5.49
CA VAL A 38 10.82 -7.95 -6.19
C VAL A 38 10.04 -6.68 -6.51
N THR A 39 8.79 -6.80 -6.97
CA THR A 39 7.93 -5.64 -7.23
C THR A 39 7.67 -4.83 -5.96
N LEU A 40 7.38 -5.49 -4.84
CA LEU A 40 7.17 -4.82 -3.56
C LEU A 40 8.45 -4.13 -3.06
N GLU A 41 9.61 -4.77 -3.19
CA GLU A 41 10.91 -4.16 -2.84
C GLU A 41 11.20 -2.92 -3.68
N MET A 42 11.01 -2.99 -5.00
CA MET A 42 11.19 -1.81 -5.87
C MET A 42 10.21 -0.69 -5.53
N PHE A 43 8.95 -1.03 -5.25
CA PHE A 43 7.95 -0.04 -4.84
C PHE A 43 8.34 0.63 -3.52
N TRP A 44 8.84 -0.15 -2.56
CA TRP A 44 9.32 0.36 -1.29
C TRP A 44 10.47 1.35 -1.45
N ILE A 45 11.49 0.97 -2.23
CA ILE A 45 12.64 1.83 -2.53
C ILE A 45 12.17 3.15 -3.15
N LEU A 46 11.27 3.07 -4.14
CA LEU A 46 10.72 4.27 -4.79
C LEU A 46 10.03 5.19 -3.77
N MET A 47 9.13 4.64 -2.95
CA MET A 47 8.40 5.42 -1.95
C MET A 47 9.33 6.04 -0.89
N SER A 48 10.35 5.30 -0.47
CA SER A 48 11.37 5.79 0.47
C SER A 48 12.18 6.95 -0.14
N SER A 49 12.65 6.82 -1.38
CA SER A 49 13.38 7.89 -2.07
C SER A 49 12.50 9.12 -2.28
N MET A 50 11.22 8.94 -2.61
CA MET A 50 10.28 10.05 -2.72
C MET A 50 10.04 10.74 -1.36
N ASN A 51 9.93 9.98 -0.26
CA ASN A 51 9.80 10.55 1.07
C ASN A 51 11.02 11.37 1.46
N GLU A 52 12.23 10.87 1.18
CA GLU A 52 13.48 11.59 1.43
C GLU A 52 13.54 12.89 0.62
N LEU A 53 13.28 12.84 -0.69
CA LEU A 53 13.25 14.02 -1.55
C LEU A 53 12.23 15.06 -1.06
N THR A 54 11.04 14.61 -0.67
CA THR A 54 9.99 15.51 -0.16
C THR A 54 10.44 16.17 1.14
N THR A 55 11.07 15.41 2.03
CA THR A 55 11.59 15.92 3.29
C THR A 55 12.70 16.94 3.05
N GLN A 56 13.63 16.68 2.11
CA GLN A 56 14.70 17.61 1.77
C GLN A 56 14.20 18.91 1.10
N LEU A 57 13.18 18.83 0.24
CA LEU A 57 12.70 19.98 -0.52
C LEU A 57 11.75 20.89 0.28
N ILE A 58 10.87 20.32 1.10
CA ILE A 58 9.79 21.07 1.74
C ILE A 58 9.60 20.75 3.24
N ASN A 59 10.53 20.03 3.86
CA ASN A 59 10.50 19.65 5.28
C ASN A 59 9.19 18.96 5.70
N LYS A 60 8.60 18.16 4.79
CA LYS A 60 7.37 17.39 5.03
C LYS A 60 7.54 15.99 4.47
N SER A 61 6.95 15.00 5.14
CA SER A 61 6.92 13.64 4.61
C SER A 61 5.99 13.53 3.40
N ILE A 62 6.20 12.51 2.57
CA ILE A 62 5.31 12.24 1.43
C ILE A 62 3.87 11.98 1.91
N LEU A 63 3.72 11.36 3.08
CA LEU A 63 2.42 11.11 3.71
C LEU A 63 1.70 12.42 4.04
N THR A 64 2.42 13.40 4.59
CA THR A 64 1.88 14.73 4.88
C THR A 64 1.48 15.47 3.61
N VAL A 65 2.25 15.34 2.54
CA VAL A 65 1.92 15.96 1.24
C VAL A 65 0.69 15.34 0.60
N MET A 66 0.61 14.02 0.58
CA MET A 66 -0.48 13.31 -0.08
C MET A 66 -1.80 13.42 0.69
N PHE A 67 -1.75 13.30 2.02
CA PHE A 67 -2.95 13.11 2.84
C PHE A 67 -3.25 14.27 3.80
N GLY A 68 -2.27 15.12 4.12
CA GLY A 68 -2.40 16.14 5.16
C GLY A 68 -3.60 17.05 4.93
N SER A 69 -3.71 17.64 3.74
CA SER A 69 -4.84 18.52 3.40
C SER A 69 -6.17 17.77 3.39
N PHE A 70 -6.22 16.55 2.84
CA PHE A 70 -7.46 15.77 2.75
C PHE A 70 -8.05 15.47 4.13
N ILE A 71 -7.22 14.98 5.05
CA ILE A 71 -7.63 14.69 6.43
C ILE A 71 -8.03 16.00 7.14
N THR A 72 -7.22 17.05 6.98
CA THR A 72 -7.48 18.35 7.62
C THR A 72 -8.82 18.92 7.18
N PHE A 73 -9.11 18.93 5.88
CA PHE A 73 -10.39 19.40 5.35
C PHE A 73 -11.57 18.59 5.88
N GLY A 74 -11.44 17.26 5.95
CA GLY A 74 -12.48 16.40 6.51
C GLY A 74 -12.83 16.77 7.95
N ILE A 75 -11.83 16.91 8.82
CA ILE A 75 -12.05 17.24 10.24
C ILE A 75 -12.61 18.66 10.39
N VAL A 76 -12.03 19.64 9.70
CA VAL A 76 -12.51 21.04 9.74
C VAL A 76 -13.96 21.13 9.27
N GLY A 77 -14.31 20.41 8.20
CA GLY A 77 -15.67 20.36 7.66
C GLY A 77 -16.68 19.80 8.66
N ILE A 78 -16.31 18.73 9.39
CA ILE A 78 -17.15 18.16 10.45
C ILE A 78 -17.38 19.17 11.56
N ILE A 79 -16.32 19.84 12.04
CA ILE A 79 -16.42 20.81 13.15
C ILE A 79 -17.29 22.00 12.76
N LEU A 80 -17.08 22.57 11.57
CA LEU A 80 -17.92 23.67 11.06
C LEU A 80 -19.38 23.23 10.88
N GLY A 81 -19.62 22.00 10.45
CA GLY A 81 -20.96 21.41 10.35
C GLY A 81 -21.65 21.33 11.71
N CYS A 82 -20.95 20.88 12.75
CA CYS A 82 -21.48 20.80 14.11
C CYS A 82 -21.78 22.17 14.72
N LEU A 83 -20.93 23.16 14.46
CA LEU A 83 -21.12 24.52 14.99
C LEU A 83 -22.18 25.32 14.22
N GLN A 84 -22.67 24.81 13.08
CA GLN A 84 -23.62 25.47 12.17
C GLN A 84 -23.19 26.88 11.71
N VAL A 85 -21.89 27.20 11.80
CA VAL A 85 -21.37 28.52 11.43
C VAL A 85 -21.14 28.56 9.92
N ARG A 86 -21.84 29.49 9.25
CA ARG A 86 -21.78 29.66 7.79
C ARG A 86 -21.35 31.09 7.41
N GLY A 87 -21.07 31.29 6.12
CA GLY A 87 -20.71 32.59 5.56
C GLY A 87 -19.31 33.06 5.96
N LEU A 88 -19.12 34.38 6.07
CA LEU A 88 -17.82 34.99 6.33
C LEU A 88 -17.20 34.51 7.64
N LEU A 89 -18.01 34.39 8.70
CA LEU A 89 -17.56 33.93 10.02
C LEU A 89 -17.06 32.48 9.96
N GLY A 90 -17.80 31.61 9.27
CA GLY A 90 -17.41 30.20 9.07
C GLY A 90 -16.13 30.06 8.24
N SER A 91 -15.90 30.95 7.28
CA SER A 91 -14.66 31.00 6.50
C SER A 91 -13.44 31.38 7.36
N ILE A 92 -13.58 32.40 8.21
CA ILE A 92 -12.52 32.81 9.14
C ILE A 92 -12.20 31.68 10.12
N ILE A 93 -13.23 31.15 10.78
CA ILE A 93 -13.10 30.06 11.74
C ILE A 93 -12.52 28.80 11.07
N GLY A 94 -12.98 28.47 9.86
CA GLY A 94 -12.48 27.35 9.08
C GLY A 94 -11.00 27.46 8.73
N LYS A 95 -10.52 28.66 8.37
CA LYS A 95 -9.08 28.89 8.11
C LYS A 95 -8.24 28.70 9.38
N VAL A 96 -8.70 29.20 10.52
CA VAL A 96 -8.02 29.03 11.81
C VAL A 96 -7.97 27.56 12.20
N LEU A 97 -9.11 26.87 12.14
CA LEU A 97 -9.21 25.43 12.38
C LEU A 97 -8.31 24.63 11.43
N PHE A 98 -8.28 24.98 10.15
CA PHE A 98 -7.42 24.33 9.16
C PHE A 98 -5.93 24.48 9.51
N ALA A 99 -5.50 25.66 9.97
CA ALA A 99 -4.13 25.88 10.39
C ALA A 99 -3.75 25.06 11.65
N VAL A 100 -4.64 25.04 12.65
CA VAL A 100 -4.40 24.33 13.92
C VAL A 100 -4.48 22.81 13.73
N ILE A 101 -5.54 22.32 13.10
CA ILE A 101 -5.72 20.89 12.87
C ILE A 101 -4.69 20.38 11.86
N GLY A 102 -4.38 21.18 10.83
CA GLY A 102 -3.38 20.84 9.82
C GLY A 102 -1.98 20.67 10.39
N SER A 103 -1.58 21.48 11.39
CA SER A 103 -0.29 21.31 12.05
C SER A 103 -0.22 20.04 12.88
N VAL A 104 -1.30 19.71 13.61
CA VAL A 104 -1.41 18.45 14.37
C VAL A 104 -1.35 17.24 13.45
N ILE A 105 -2.13 17.27 12.35
CA ILE A 105 -2.14 16.19 11.36
C ILE A 105 -0.77 16.02 10.69
N ALA A 106 -0.11 17.13 10.32
CA ALA A 106 1.22 17.09 9.74
C ALA A 106 2.24 16.46 10.70
N LEU A 107 2.16 16.77 11.99
CA LEU A 107 3.02 16.16 13.01
C LEU A 107 2.79 14.65 13.10
N VAL A 108 1.52 14.21 13.15
CA VAL A 108 1.17 12.79 13.19
C VAL A 108 1.63 12.06 11.93
N LEU A 109 1.36 12.60 10.74
CA LEU A 109 1.74 12.00 9.45
C LEU A 109 3.26 11.97 9.25
N ASN A 110 3.99 12.99 9.71
CA ASN A 110 5.45 12.98 9.69
C ASN A 110 6.00 11.91 10.66
N GLY A 111 5.40 11.77 11.85
CA GLY A 111 5.78 10.73 12.81
C GLY A 111 5.55 9.32 12.27
N ILE A 112 4.38 9.08 11.64
CA ILE A 112 4.08 7.80 10.98
C ILE A 112 5.07 7.56 9.84
N ALA A 113 5.35 8.57 9.02
CA ALA A 113 6.29 8.43 7.91
C ALA A 113 7.71 8.06 8.38
N GLY A 114 8.19 8.62 9.48
CA GLY A 114 9.49 8.25 10.05
C GLY A 114 9.53 6.86 10.73
N PHE A 115 8.36 6.22 10.94
CA PHE A 115 8.30 4.82 11.36
C PHE A 115 8.24 3.86 10.16
N ILE A 116 7.63 4.32 9.07
CA ILE A 116 7.46 3.52 7.85
C ILE A 116 8.74 3.54 7.01
N PHE A 117 9.29 4.72 6.71
CA PHE A 117 10.45 4.92 5.84
C PHE A 117 11.70 5.20 6.67
#